data_AF-A0AAN0SSX9-F1
#
_entry.id   AF-A0AAN0SSX9-F1
#
_cell.length_a   1.000
_cell.length_b   1.000
_cell.length_c   1.000
_cell.angle_alpha   90.00
_cell.angle_beta   90.00
_cell.angle_gamma   90.00
#
_symmetry.space_group_name_H-M   'P 1'
#
loop_
_entity.id
_entity.type
_entity.pdbx_description
1 polymer ?
#
loop_
_entity_poly.entity_id
_entity_poly.type
_entity_poly.pdbx_seq_one_letter_code
_entity_poly.pdbx_strand_id
1 'polypeptide(L)'
;MSVHVIKKEEITLLLHDWYREIRSQNFVKAKELKQSIDTKINSMEENQKNTEFYSLLDFRFKMLSAEFYPHQSDISKNDLRKMKLDEAPSDESLLYYYHFFKASHATVNGDFKVAEKHYGIAESLLENIQDPIEKAEFNFKLSSYYYHVCQPILVIQYATRARNIFEGLYGYSRKVAACDNVLGLACVKLNEFEQAEVYFMSSLDILKKQNEEELMLRVRHSLGVMYAEQNLSDLALRYLSEVSQKIPNHFRAIFLEARENLKLGKTKLAASLIEKGLVICNELEQKEYEHHFTILKGMNENVSAEELELAISKGISFFNEVGLWQYVQEYAEKLAVKYHREGNSMKSSEYFYLGYKEKEKGFQKGALK
;
A
#
# COMPACT_ATOMS: atom_id res chain seq x y z
N MET A 1 -19.70 1.89 -46.08
CA MET A 1 -19.82 2.44 -44.72
C MET A 1 -18.61 3.33 -44.49
N SER A 2 -18.79 4.64 -44.40
CA SER A 2 -17.72 5.58 -44.10
C SER A 2 -17.31 5.38 -42.64
N VAL A 3 -16.15 4.75 -42.40
CA VAL A 3 -15.52 4.72 -41.08
C VAL A 3 -15.24 6.18 -40.71
N HIS A 4 -15.96 6.69 -39.72
CA HIS A 4 -15.76 8.05 -39.25
C HIS A 4 -14.42 8.07 -38.50
N VAL A 5 -13.36 8.52 -39.17
CA VAL A 5 -12.03 8.68 -38.57
C VAL A 5 -12.17 9.73 -37.48
N ILE A 6 -11.87 9.36 -36.24
CA ILE A 6 -11.95 10.27 -35.10
C ILE A 6 -10.71 11.14 -35.14
N LYS A 7 -10.89 12.46 -35.07
CA LYS A 7 -9.79 13.42 -35.12
C LYS A 7 -8.86 13.21 -33.93
N LYS A 8 -7.55 13.33 -34.17
CA LYS A 8 -6.50 13.25 -33.15
C LYS A 8 -6.81 14.06 -31.87
N GLU A 9 -7.34 15.27 -32.03
CA GLU A 9 -7.68 16.20 -30.93
C GLU A 9 -8.80 15.65 -30.03
N GLU A 10 -9.82 15.03 -30.62
CA GLU A 10 -10.96 14.47 -29.87
C GLU A 10 -10.52 13.29 -28.99
N ILE A 11 -9.63 12.43 -29.50
CA ILE A 11 -9.08 11.32 -28.71
C ILE A 11 -8.19 11.84 -27.59
N THR A 12 -7.32 12.82 -27.88
CA THR A 12 -6.45 13.40 -26.86
C THR A 12 -7.29 13.94 -25.71
N LEU A 13 -8.39 14.66 -25.98
CA LEU A 13 -9.31 15.12 -24.94
C LEU A 13 -9.95 13.97 -24.14
N LEU A 14 -10.41 12.91 -24.81
CA LEU A 14 -10.98 11.73 -24.14
C LEU A 14 -9.98 11.04 -23.21
N LEU A 15 -8.71 10.91 -23.61
CA LEU A 15 -7.65 10.33 -22.76
C LEU A 15 -7.40 11.22 -21.52
N HIS A 16 -7.37 12.53 -21.67
CA HIS A 16 -7.21 13.46 -20.54
C HIS A 16 -8.41 13.43 -19.60
N ASP A 17 -9.64 13.37 -20.13
CA ASP A 17 -10.86 13.23 -19.34
C ASP A 17 -10.87 11.90 -18.57
N TRP A 18 -10.47 10.81 -19.22
CA TRP A 18 -10.33 9.51 -18.57
C TRP A 18 -9.30 9.57 -17.44
N TYR A 19 -8.14 10.19 -17.69
CA TYR A 19 -7.14 10.34 -16.65
C TYR A 19 -7.61 11.21 -15.48
N ARG A 20 -8.40 12.26 -15.72
CA ARG A 20 -9.03 13.05 -14.66
C ARG A 20 -9.93 12.18 -13.78
N GLU A 21 -10.78 11.34 -14.36
CA GLU A 21 -11.65 10.45 -13.59
C GLU A 21 -10.84 9.41 -12.79
N ILE A 22 -9.77 8.84 -13.38
CA ILE A 22 -8.83 7.95 -12.67
C ILE A 22 -8.22 8.66 -11.44
N ARG A 23 -7.74 9.90 -11.61
CA ARG A 23 -7.14 10.69 -10.53
C ARG A 23 -8.15 11.13 -9.48
N SER A 24 -9.40 11.34 -9.83
CA SER A 24 -10.47 11.61 -8.84
C SER A 24 -10.97 10.35 -8.12
N GLN A 25 -10.48 9.16 -8.50
CA GLN A 25 -10.97 7.85 -8.08
C GLN A 25 -12.47 7.61 -8.36
N ASN A 26 -13.02 8.28 -9.37
CA ASN A 26 -14.38 8.04 -9.84
C ASN A 26 -14.42 6.77 -10.72
N PHE A 27 -14.45 5.61 -10.07
CA PHE A 27 -14.29 4.32 -10.73
C PHE A 27 -15.36 4.06 -11.80
N VAL A 28 -16.63 4.34 -11.50
CA VAL A 28 -17.75 4.12 -12.43
C VAL A 28 -17.54 4.89 -13.72
N LYS A 29 -17.29 6.21 -13.62
CA LYS A 29 -17.10 7.06 -14.79
C LYS A 29 -15.79 6.76 -15.54
N ALA A 30 -14.73 6.39 -14.81
CA ALA A 30 -13.49 5.94 -15.44
C ALA A 30 -13.68 4.63 -16.23
N LYS A 31 -14.52 3.70 -15.74
CA LYS A 31 -14.87 2.45 -16.44
C LYS A 31 -15.70 2.72 -17.70
N GLU A 32 -16.68 3.63 -17.62
CA GLU A 32 -17.48 4.06 -18.78
C GLU A 32 -16.62 4.72 -19.86
N LEU A 33 -15.74 5.65 -19.48
CA LEU A 33 -14.82 6.30 -20.41
C LEU A 33 -13.86 5.30 -21.05
N LYS A 34 -13.34 4.34 -20.29
CA LYS A 34 -12.52 3.25 -20.84
C LYS A 34 -13.26 2.49 -21.94
N GLN A 35 -14.49 2.05 -21.70
CA GLN A 35 -15.27 1.32 -22.71
C GLN A 35 -15.49 2.17 -23.97
N SER A 36 -15.78 3.46 -23.81
CA SER A 36 -15.91 4.37 -24.95
C SER A 36 -14.61 4.50 -25.73
N ILE A 37 -13.47 4.65 -25.05
CA ILE A 37 -12.16 4.77 -25.69
C ILE A 37 -11.77 3.47 -26.39
N ASP A 38 -11.98 2.30 -25.77
CA ASP A 38 -11.64 0.98 -26.33
C ASP A 38 -12.41 0.69 -27.64
N THR A 39 -13.64 1.20 -27.79
CA THR A 39 -14.40 1.07 -29.06
C THR A 39 -13.89 1.99 -30.17
N LYS A 40 -13.21 3.08 -29.80
CA LYS A 40 -12.74 4.15 -30.70
C LYS A 40 -11.26 4.01 -31.04
N ILE A 41 -10.49 3.28 -30.23
CA ILE A 41 -9.02 3.21 -30.33
C ILE A 41 -8.54 2.61 -31.65
N ASN A 42 -9.31 1.67 -32.22
CA ASN A 42 -9.00 1.02 -33.49
C ASN A 42 -9.34 1.89 -34.72
N SER A 43 -10.16 2.94 -34.57
CA SER A 43 -10.54 3.87 -35.64
C SER A 43 -9.82 5.22 -35.52
N MET A 44 -8.76 5.28 -34.71
CA MET A 44 -7.94 6.46 -34.53
C MET A 44 -7.06 6.69 -35.75
N GLU A 45 -6.90 7.96 -36.13
CA GLU A 45 -5.76 8.37 -36.94
C GLU A 45 -4.46 7.99 -36.21
N GLU A 46 -3.53 7.31 -36.89
CA GLU A 46 -2.30 6.78 -36.28
C GLU A 46 -1.54 7.92 -35.56
N ASN A 47 -1.52 7.86 -34.23
CA ASN A 47 -0.74 8.77 -33.41
C ASN A 47 -0.07 7.98 -32.28
N GLN A 48 1.20 7.64 -32.50
CA GLN A 48 2.02 6.88 -31.57
C GLN A 48 1.94 7.40 -30.13
N LYS A 49 1.99 8.72 -29.93
CA LYS A 49 1.88 9.35 -28.61
C LYS A 49 0.56 9.01 -27.91
N ASN A 50 -0.56 9.06 -28.62
CA ASN A 50 -1.87 8.76 -28.02
C ASN A 50 -1.98 7.26 -27.67
N THR A 51 -1.39 6.38 -28.48
CA THR A 51 -1.32 4.93 -28.20
C THR A 51 -0.46 4.63 -26.96
N GLU A 52 0.71 5.26 -26.85
CA GLU A 52 1.60 5.16 -25.69
C GLU A 52 0.91 5.71 -24.43
N PHE A 53 0.28 6.89 -24.53
CA PHE A 53 -0.44 7.48 -23.42
C PHE A 53 -1.62 6.61 -22.98
N TYR A 54 -2.42 6.10 -23.91
CA TYR A 54 -3.49 5.15 -23.60
C TYR A 54 -2.97 3.93 -22.85
N SER A 55 -1.84 3.36 -23.28
CA SER A 55 -1.23 2.18 -22.63
C SER A 55 -0.84 2.47 -21.18
N LEU A 56 -0.27 3.66 -20.92
CA LEU A 56 0.05 4.14 -19.58
C LEU A 56 -1.21 4.35 -18.73
N LEU A 57 -2.25 4.95 -19.30
CA LEU A 57 -3.52 5.18 -18.60
C LEU A 57 -4.27 3.89 -18.30
N ASP A 58 -4.25 2.94 -19.23
CA ASP A 58 -4.81 1.60 -19.03
C ASP A 58 -4.08 0.89 -17.89
N PHE A 59 -2.75 0.93 -17.87
CA PHE A 59 -1.96 0.42 -16.75
C PHE A 59 -2.42 1.06 -15.42
N ARG A 60 -2.51 2.40 -15.37
CA ARG A 60 -2.92 3.13 -14.18
C ARG A 60 -4.36 2.83 -13.75
N PHE A 61 -5.28 2.65 -14.70
CA PHE A 61 -6.67 2.28 -14.44
C PHE A 61 -6.74 0.87 -13.86
N LYS A 62 -6.04 -0.10 -14.46
CA LYS A 62 -5.98 -1.48 -13.94
C LYS A 62 -5.44 -1.53 -12.51
N MET A 63 -4.44 -0.70 -12.17
CA MET A 63 -4.00 -0.52 -10.79
C MET A 63 -5.13 0.00 -9.87
N LEU A 64 -5.85 1.05 -10.28
CA LEU A 64 -6.98 1.58 -9.50
C LEU A 64 -8.05 0.50 -9.25
N SER A 65 -8.42 -0.24 -10.30
CA SER A 65 -9.46 -1.27 -10.26
C SER A 65 -9.11 -2.40 -9.30
N ALA A 66 -7.91 -2.97 -9.44
CA ALA A 66 -7.48 -4.11 -8.61
C ALA A 66 -7.15 -3.71 -7.15
N GLU A 67 -6.65 -2.49 -6.92
CA GLU A 67 -6.18 -2.06 -5.59
C GLU A 67 -7.32 -1.52 -4.70
N PHE A 68 -8.34 -0.91 -5.28
CA PHE A 68 -9.41 -0.20 -4.56
C PHE A 68 -10.82 -0.74 -4.80
N TYR A 69 -11.07 -1.40 -5.93
CA TYR A 69 -12.42 -1.88 -6.29
C TYR A 69 -12.42 -3.35 -6.72
N PRO A 70 -11.84 -4.27 -5.92
CA PRO A 70 -11.64 -5.66 -6.32
C PRO A 70 -12.96 -6.41 -6.58
N HIS A 71 -14.08 -5.99 -5.98
CA HIS A 71 -15.39 -6.60 -6.20
C HIS A 71 -16.11 -6.10 -7.46
N GLN A 72 -15.62 -5.01 -8.07
CA GLN A 72 -16.22 -4.39 -9.27
C GLN A 72 -15.31 -4.50 -10.51
N SER A 73 -14.13 -5.08 -10.32
CA SER A 73 -13.05 -5.22 -11.30
C SER A 73 -12.86 -6.68 -11.64
N ASP A 74 -12.72 -6.99 -12.94
CA ASP A 74 -12.35 -8.32 -13.41
C ASP A 74 -10.84 -8.60 -13.24
N ILE A 75 -10.08 -7.59 -12.79
CA ILE A 75 -8.64 -7.65 -12.61
C ILE A 75 -8.35 -8.00 -11.15
N SER A 76 -7.73 -9.16 -10.95
CA SER A 76 -7.33 -9.62 -9.62
C SER A 76 -6.02 -8.95 -9.18
N LYS A 77 -5.71 -9.07 -7.87
CA LYS A 77 -4.39 -8.67 -7.34
C LYS A 77 -3.24 -9.46 -7.98
N ASN A 78 -3.49 -10.70 -8.41
CA ASN A 78 -2.50 -11.52 -9.11
C ASN A 78 -2.21 -11.02 -10.52
N ASP A 79 -3.24 -10.58 -11.22
CA ASP A 79 -3.07 -9.96 -12.53
C ASP A 79 -2.25 -8.68 -12.38
N LEU A 80 -2.64 -7.82 -11.43
CA LEU A 80 -1.91 -6.58 -11.12
C LEU A 80 -0.42 -6.83 -10.87
N ARG A 81 -0.06 -7.84 -10.07
CA ARG A 81 1.33 -8.18 -9.77
C ARG A 81 2.12 -8.56 -11.04
N LYS A 82 1.49 -9.32 -11.94
CA LYS A 82 2.12 -9.80 -13.19
C LYS A 82 2.23 -8.73 -14.27
N MET A 83 1.46 -7.65 -14.16
CA MET A 83 1.55 -6.51 -15.07
C MET A 83 2.95 -5.90 -15.03
N LYS A 84 3.48 -5.53 -16.20
CA LYS A 84 4.76 -4.84 -16.32
C LYS A 84 4.67 -3.67 -17.28
N LEU A 85 5.43 -2.62 -16.97
CA LEU A 85 5.77 -1.53 -17.87
C LEU A 85 7.21 -1.74 -18.34
N ASP A 86 7.36 -2.60 -19.34
CA ASP A 86 8.68 -3.06 -19.82
C ASP A 86 9.31 -2.04 -20.79
N GLU A 87 8.52 -1.46 -21.68
CA GLU A 87 8.98 -0.49 -22.69
C GLU A 87 8.72 0.94 -22.22
N ALA A 88 9.76 1.77 -22.26
CA ALA A 88 9.61 3.21 -22.04
C ALA A 88 8.93 3.83 -23.28
N PRO A 89 8.05 4.84 -23.09
CA PRO A 89 7.45 5.54 -24.21
C PRO A 89 8.53 6.24 -25.05
N SER A 90 8.31 6.32 -26.36
CA SER A 90 9.22 7.04 -27.26
C SER A 90 9.09 8.56 -27.12
N ASP A 91 7.91 9.06 -26.72
CA ASP A 91 7.68 10.47 -26.44
C ASP A 91 8.16 10.86 -25.04
N GLU A 92 9.15 11.77 -24.97
CA GLU A 92 9.75 12.24 -23.71
C GLU A 92 8.74 12.85 -22.73
N SER A 93 7.65 13.45 -23.23
CA SER A 93 6.60 14.03 -22.37
C SER A 93 5.82 12.99 -21.56
N LEU A 94 5.91 11.71 -21.94
CA LEU A 94 5.28 10.59 -21.23
C LEU A 94 6.20 9.92 -20.22
N LEU A 95 7.49 10.25 -20.19
CA LEU A 95 8.48 9.61 -19.29
C LEU A 95 8.16 9.84 -17.81
N TYR A 96 7.60 11.01 -17.46
CA TYR A 96 7.11 11.27 -16.12
C TYR A 96 6.07 10.23 -15.70
N TYR A 97 5.02 10.04 -16.51
CA TYR A 97 3.94 9.09 -16.21
C TYR A 97 4.44 7.66 -16.19
N TYR A 98 5.33 7.28 -17.11
CA TYR A 98 5.96 5.97 -17.13
C TYR A 98 6.67 5.66 -15.80
N HIS A 99 7.56 6.56 -15.36
CA HIS A 99 8.30 6.36 -14.12
C HIS A 99 7.38 6.44 -12.89
N PHE A 100 6.43 7.37 -12.87
CA PHE A 100 5.49 7.54 -11.78
C PHE A 100 4.60 6.30 -11.57
N PHE A 101 4.04 5.75 -12.65
CA PHE A 101 3.17 4.57 -12.58
C PHE A 101 3.97 3.32 -12.25
N LYS A 102 5.19 3.18 -12.78
CA LYS A 102 6.12 2.08 -12.44
C LYS A 102 6.52 2.13 -10.96
N ALA A 103 6.82 3.30 -10.41
CA ALA A 103 7.12 3.47 -8.99
C ALA A 103 5.91 3.13 -8.10
N SER A 104 4.73 3.61 -8.49
CA SER A 104 3.48 3.33 -7.79
C SER A 104 3.15 1.83 -7.77
N HIS A 105 3.35 1.14 -8.90
CA HIS A 105 3.14 -0.30 -9.02
C HIS A 105 4.15 -1.12 -8.21
N ALA A 106 5.44 -0.76 -8.30
CA ALA A 106 6.49 -1.35 -7.47
C ALA A 106 6.18 -1.18 -5.96
N THR A 107 5.63 -0.03 -5.55
CA THR A 107 5.21 0.19 -4.15
C THR A 107 4.11 -0.78 -3.73
N VAL A 108 3.11 -1.00 -4.58
CA VAL A 108 2.00 -1.94 -4.31
C VAL A 108 2.51 -3.39 -4.22
N ASN A 109 3.50 -3.74 -5.05
CA ASN A 109 4.11 -5.09 -5.06
C ASN A 109 5.15 -5.32 -3.94
N GLY A 110 5.58 -4.27 -3.23
CA GLY A 110 6.62 -4.35 -2.20
C GLY A 110 8.05 -4.23 -2.73
N ASP A 111 8.24 -3.89 -4.00
CA ASP A 111 9.55 -3.70 -4.63
C ASP A 111 10.13 -2.31 -4.32
N PHE A 112 10.40 -2.04 -3.04
CA PHE A 112 10.71 -0.69 -2.56
C PHE A 112 11.98 -0.07 -3.16
N LYS A 113 12.98 -0.89 -3.54
CA LYS A 113 14.18 -0.41 -4.26
C LYS A 113 13.85 0.10 -5.67
N VAL A 114 12.94 -0.59 -6.36
CA VAL A 114 12.46 -0.19 -7.70
C VAL A 114 11.60 1.06 -7.58
N ALA A 115 10.74 1.12 -6.57
CA ALA A 115 9.92 2.29 -6.27
C ALA A 115 10.79 3.53 -6.00
N GLU A 116 11.81 3.42 -5.14
CA GLU A 116 12.74 4.51 -4.81
C GLU A 116 13.40 5.10 -6.07
N LYS A 117 13.99 4.23 -6.90
CA LYS A 117 14.65 4.64 -8.15
C LYS A 117 13.68 5.41 -9.06
N HIS A 118 12.49 4.88 -9.27
CA HIS A 118 11.55 5.46 -10.22
C HIS A 118 10.83 6.70 -9.68
N TYR A 119 10.57 6.78 -8.36
CA TYR A 119 10.09 8.03 -7.76
C TYR A 119 11.13 9.14 -7.88
N GLY A 120 12.42 8.85 -7.68
CA GLY A 120 13.47 9.87 -7.86
C GLY A 120 13.53 10.43 -9.28
N ILE A 121 13.37 9.58 -10.30
CA ILE A 121 13.32 10.03 -11.71
C ILE A 121 12.01 10.78 -11.99
N ALA A 122 10.87 10.29 -11.49
CA ALA A 122 9.59 10.96 -11.69
C ALA A 122 9.55 12.34 -11.00
N GLU A 123 10.18 12.49 -9.83
CA GLU A 123 10.27 13.76 -9.11
C GLU A 123 11.08 14.80 -9.90
N SER A 124 12.21 14.41 -10.50
CA SER A 124 13.00 15.34 -11.33
C SER A 124 12.27 15.79 -12.59
N LEU A 125 11.40 14.93 -13.15
CA LEU A 125 10.55 15.28 -14.29
C LEU A 125 9.29 16.05 -13.90
N LEU A 126 8.87 16.02 -12.62
CA LEU A 126 7.66 16.67 -12.12
C LEU A 126 7.72 18.20 -12.21
N GLU A 127 8.92 18.80 -12.21
CA GLU A 127 9.12 20.24 -12.39
C GLU A 127 8.53 20.74 -13.73
N ASN A 128 8.53 19.89 -14.75
CA ASN A 128 7.98 20.20 -16.08
C ASN A 128 6.44 20.09 -16.14
N ILE A 129 5.82 19.46 -15.13
CA ILE A 129 4.37 19.30 -15.06
C ILE A 129 3.75 20.56 -14.46
N GLN A 130 2.81 21.18 -15.18
CA GLN A 130 2.12 22.39 -14.70
C GLN A 130 0.83 22.08 -13.92
N ASP A 131 0.25 20.90 -14.10
CA ASP A 131 -1.01 20.52 -13.47
C ASP A 131 -0.84 20.31 -11.94
N PRO A 132 -1.44 21.16 -11.08
CA PRO A 132 -1.34 21.01 -9.64
C PRO A 132 -2.00 19.72 -9.13
N ILE A 133 -3.01 19.19 -9.84
CA ILE A 133 -3.67 17.93 -9.49
C ILE A 133 -2.69 16.77 -9.69
N GLU A 134 -1.87 16.83 -10.74
CA GLU A 134 -0.84 15.82 -10.99
C GLU A 134 0.24 15.84 -9.91
N LYS A 135 0.67 17.05 -9.50
CA LYS A 135 1.58 17.21 -8.37
C LYS A 135 0.97 16.65 -7.08
N ALA A 136 -0.32 16.87 -6.83
CA ALA A 136 -0.99 16.30 -5.66
C ALA A 136 -1.05 14.77 -5.71
N GLU A 137 -1.32 14.19 -6.89
CA GLU A 137 -1.33 12.74 -7.09
C GLU A 137 0.06 12.13 -6.86
N PHE A 138 1.11 12.78 -7.36
CA PHE A 138 2.50 12.39 -7.09
C PHE A 138 2.81 12.42 -5.59
N ASN A 139 2.55 13.54 -4.91
CA ASN A 139 2.77 13.69 -3.48
C ASN A 139 2.01 12.62 -2.67
N PHE A 140 0.75 12.33 -3.01
CA PHE A 140 -0.05 11.31 -2.34
C PHE A 140 0.57 9.91 -2.50
N LYS A 141 0.93 9.52 -3.72
CA LYS A 141 1.53 8.20 -3.97
C LYS A 141 2.92 8.06 -3.36
N LEU A 142 3.73 9.12 -3.39
CA LEU A 142 5.01 9.16 -2.71
C LEU A 142 4.87 9.06 -1.19
N SER A 143 3.84 9.69 -0.59
CA SER A 143 3.53 9.52 0.84
C SER A 143 3.16 8.07 1.19
N SER A 144 2.46 7.37 0.30
CA SER A 144 2.13 5.95 0.48
C SER A 144 3.38 5.06 0.43
N TYR A 145 4.36 5.40 -0.42
CA TYR A 145 5.67 4.76 -0.42
C TYR A 145 6.43 5.01 0.89
N TYR A 146 6.51 6.26 1.35
CA TYR A 146 7.19 6.60 2.61
C TYR A 146 6.55 5.92 3.83
N TYR A 147 5.25 5.65 3.80
CA TYR A 147 4.58 4.87 4.82
C TYR A 147 5.14 3.43 4.87
N HIS A 148 5.31 2.80 3.71
CA HIS A 148 5.85 1.44 3.63
C HIS A 148 7.32 1.33 4.04
N VAL A 149 8.15 2.32 3.69
CA VAL A 149 9.56 2.37 4.14
C VAL A 149 9.75 2.99 5.52
N CYS A 150 8.66 3.16 6.28
CA CYS A 150 8.66 3.56 7.69
C CYS A 150 9.26 4.94 7.96
N GLN A 151 8.93 5.94 7.14
CA GLN A 151 9.35 7.33 7.26
C GLN A 151 8.17 8.26 7.58
N PRO A 152 7.59 8.22 8.79
CA PRO A 152 6.32 8.87 9.11
C PRO A 152 6.32 10.40 8.93
N ILE A 153 7.45 11.07 9.18
CA ILE A 153 7.58 12.52 8.97
C ILE A 153 7.41 12.88 7.49
N LEU A 154 8.02 12.10 6.59
CA LEU A 154 7.87 12.28 5.15
C LEU A 154 6.44 11.96 4.69
N VAL A 155 5.79 10.95 5.30
CA VAL A 155 4.36 10.71 5.06
C VAL A 155 3.54 11.96 5.36
N ILE A 156 3.71 12.54 6.56
CA ILE A 156 2.98 13.74 6.98
C ILE A 156 3.24 14.90 6.01
N GLN A 157 4.49 15.15 5.64
CA GLN A 157 4.87 16.23 4.75
C GLN A 157 4.20 16.10 3.37
N TYR A 158 4.36 14.95 2.71
CA TYR A 158 3.86 14.74 1.35
C TYR A 158 2.34 14.54 1.31
N ALA A 159 1.75 13.83 2.28
CA ALA A 159 0.30 13.66 2.35
C ALA A 159 -0.42 14.97 2.65
N THR A 160 0.13 15.83 3.52
CA THR A 160 -0.45 17.15 3.81
C THR A 160 -0.42 18.05 2.57
N ARG A 161 0.69 18.05 1.82
CA ARG A 161 0.78 18.80 0.54
C ARG A 161 -0.30 18.35 -0.45
N ALA A 162 -0.47 17.04 -0.62
CA ALA A 162 -1.50 16.49 -1.49
C ALA A 162 -2.91 16.85 -1.01
N ARG A 163 -3.18 16.66 0.29
CA ARG A 163 -4.47 16.96 0.93
C ARG A 163 -4.89 18.41 0.70
N ASN A 164 -3.99 19.37 0.94
CA ASN A 164 -4.28 20.80 0.80
C ASN A 164 -4.67 21.19 -0.63
N ILE A 165 -4.10 20.52 -1.65
CA ILE A 165 -4.49 20.74 -3.04
C ILE A 165 -5.87 20.12 -3.31
N PHE A 166 -6.11 18.88 -2.87
CA PHE A 166 -7.36 18.18 -3.14
C PHE A 166 -8.57 18.78 -2.41
N GLU A 167 -8.40 19.33 -1.20
CA GLU A 167 -9.48 19.90 -0.40
C GLU A 167 -10.16 21.10 -1.09
N GLY A 168 -9.42 21.85 -1.90
CA GLY A 168 -9.94 22.97 -2.68
C GLY A 168 -10.66 22.59 -3.99
N LEU A 169 -10.72 21.31 -4.35
CA LEU A 169 -11.14 20.86 -5.67
C LEU A 169 -12.42 20.01 -5.65
N TYR A 170 -13.39 20.41 -6.48
CA TYR A 170 -14.63 19.64 -6.67
C TYR A 170 -14.34 18.26 -7.27
N GLY A 171 -14.96 17.22 -6.71
CA GLY A 171 -14.81 15.83 -7.16
C GLY A 171 -13.64 15.07 -6.54
N TYR A 172 -12.79 15.72 -5.73
CA TYR A 172 -11.60 15.11 -5.12
C TYR A 172 -11.78 14.69 -3.65
N SER A 173 -13.01 14.65 -3.13
CA SER A 173 -13.27 14.26 -1.74
C SER A 173 -12.75 12.85 -1.39
N ARG A 174 -12.78 11.90 -2.34
CA ARG A 174 -12.17 10.56 -2.17
C ARG A 174 -10.67 10.64 -1.90
N LYS A 175 -9.98 11.56 -2.58
CA LYS A 175 -8.54 11.80 -2.40
C LYS A 175 -8.23 12.49 -1.08
N VAL A 176 -9.08 13.43 -0.64
CA VAL A 176 -8.97 14.01 0.72
C VAL A 176 -9.07 12.92 1.78
N ALA A 177 -10.09 12.06 1.69
CA ALA A 177 -10.25 10.93 2.61
C ALA A 177 -9.06 9.96 2.57
N ALA A 178 -8.51 9.69 1.39
CA ALA A 178 -7.32 8.85 1.25
C ALA A 178 -6.08 9.47 1.90
N CYS A 179 -5.89 10.80 1.78
CA CYS A 179 -4.82 11.52 2.46
C CYS A 179 -5.01 11.48 3.98
N ASP A 180 -6.22 11.73 4.48
CA ASP A 180 -6.54 11.62 5.91
C ASP A 180 -6.21 10.23 6.45
N ASN A 181 -6.57 9.17 5.72
CA ASN A 181 -6.23 7.81 6.12
C ASN A 181 -4.71 7.57 6.22
N VAL A 182 -3.90 8.08 5.27
CA VAL A 182 -2.45 7.89 5.32
C VAL A 182 -1.79 8.76 6.41
N LEU A 183 -2.35 9.95 6.68
CA LEU A 183 -1.93 10.81 7.79
C LEU A 183 -2.21 10.12 9.14
N GLY A 184 -3.39 9.53 9.30
CA GLY A 184 -3.73 8.75 10.49
C GLY A 184 -2.76 7.60 10.71
N LEU A 185 -2.40 6.86 9.65
CA LEU A 185 -1.40 5.79 9.73
C LEU A 185 0.00 6.30 10.12
N ALA A 186 0.39 7.51 9.68
CA ALA A 186 1.63 8.14 10.12
C ALA A 186 1.58 8.50 11.61
N CYS A 187 0.46 9.04 12.10
CA CYS A 187 0.23 9.30 13.52
C CYS A 187 0.32 8.02 14.36
N VAL A 188 -0.24 6.90 13.89
CA VAL A 188 -0.08 5.58 14.55
C VAL A 188 1.40 5.21 14.68
N LYS A 189 2.21 5.40 13.63
CA LYS A 189 3.65 5.12 13.67
C LYS A 189 4.43 6.02 14.64
N LEU A 190 3.87 7.18 14.99
CA LEU A 190 4.42 8.10 15.98
C LEU A 190 3.81 7.91 17.38
N ASN A 191 2.92 6.94 17.57
CA ASN A 191 2.11 6.72 18.78
C ASN A 191 1.17 7.89 19.14
N GLU A 192 0.84 8.75 18.16
CA GLU A 192 -0.10 9.86 18.31
C GLU A 192 -1.54 9.36 18.03
N PHE A 193 -2.04 8.47 18.89
CA PHE A 193 -3.27 7.71 18.64
C PHE A 193 -4.53 8.58 18.59
N GLU A 194 -4.64 9.61 19.44
CA GLU A 194 -5.78 10.53 19.43
C GLU A 194 -5.86 11.29 18.09
N GLN A 195 -4.73 11.79 17.60
CA GLN A 195 -4.64 12.47 16.32
C GLN A 195 -4.90 11.51 15.14
N ALA A 196 -4.44 10.26 15.26
CA ALA A 196 -4.73 9.22 14.27
C ALA A 196 -6.23 8.98 14.14
N GLU A 197 -6.94 8.86 15.26
CA GLU A 197 -8.39 8.65 15.30
C GLU A 197 -9.15 9.82 14.65
N VAL A 198 -8.75 11.07 14.92
CA VAL A 198 -9.34 12.26 14.26
C VAL A 198 -9.25 12.15 12.74
N TYR A 199 -8.08 11.77 12.20
CA TYR A 199 -7.89 11.60 10.76
C TYR A 199 -8.72 10.45 10.21
N PHE A 200 -8.77 9.29 10.89
CA PHE A 200 -9.57 8.16 10.44
C PHE A 200 -11.07 8.46 10.46
N MET A 201 -11.57 9.17 11.47
CA MET A 201 -12.97 9.59 11.53
C MET A 201 -13.31 10.60 10.41
N SER A 202 -12.44 11.58 10.16
CA SER A 202 -12.58 12.49 9.02
C SER A 202 -12.69 11.73 7.69
N SER A 203 -11.80 10.77 7.47
CA SER A 203 -11.81 9.91 6.28
C SER A 203 -13.12 9.12 6.15
N LEU A 204 -13.58 8.46 7.22
CA LEU A 204 -14.85 7.73 7.22
C LEU A 204 -16.05 8.63 6.94
N ASP A 205 -16.11 9.81 7.54
CA ASP A 205 -17.22 10.75 7.35
C ASP A 205 -17.31 11.24 5.91
N ILE A 206 -16.17 11.51 5.27
CA ILE A 206 -16.12 11.89 3.86
C ILE A 206 -16.59 10.72 2.98
N LEU A 207 -16.05 9.52 3.18
CA LEU A 207 -16.38 8.34 2.35
C LEU A 207 -17.83 7.89 2.52
N LYS A 208 -18.38 8.00 3.74
CA LYS A 208 -19.80 7.74 4.02
C LYS A 208 -20.71 8.68 3.23
N LYS A 209 -20.38 9.98 3.16
CA LYS A 209 -21.14 10.97 2.34
C LYS A 209 -21.04 10.67 0.85
N GLN A 210 -19.98 10.01 0.40
CA GLN A 210 -19.76 9.62 -1.00
C GLN A 210 -20.32 8.22 -1.33
N ASN A 211 -20.87 7.49 -0.35
CA ASN A 211 -21.29 6.08 -0.47
C ASN A 211 -20.17 5.14 -0.94
N GLU A 212 -18.95 5.36 -0.47
CA GLU A 212 -17.75 4.61 -0.87
C GLU A 212 -17.40 3.47 0.11
N GLU A 213 -18.24 2.44 0.18
CA GLU A 213 -18.10 1.33 1.13
C GLU A 213 -16.76 0.57 1.03
N GLU A 214 -16.26 0.34 -0.19
CA GLU A 214 -14.96 -0.32 -0.44
C GLU A 214 -13.79 0.46 0.18
N LEU A 215 -13.81 1.79 0.02
CA LEU A 215 -12.79 2.66 0.60
C LEU A 215 -12.93 2.74 2.11
N MET A 216 -14.15 2.71 2.65
CA MET A 216 -14.40 2.69 4.10
C MET A 216 -13.78 1.46 4.76
N LEU A 217 -13.77 0.29 4.10
CA LEU A 217 -13.10 -0.91 4.62
C LEU A 217 -11.59 -0.72 4.79
N ARG A 218 -10.94 0.05 3.93
CA ARG A 218 -9.51 0.38 4.08
C ARG A 218 -9.26 1.26 5.30
N VAL A 219 -10.16 2.19 5.60
CA VAL A 219 -10.06 3.02 6.82
C VAL A 219 -10.33 2.20 8.07
N ARG A 220 -11.32 1.28 8.03
CA ARG A 220 -11.57 0.31 9.11
C ARG A 220 -10.35 -0.57 9.37
N HIS A 221 -9.65 -1.02 8.33
CA HIS A 221 -8.38 -1.71 8.50
C HIS A 221 -7.36 -0.84 9.26
N SER A 222 -7.21 0.44 8.90
CA SER A 222 -6.30 1.36 9.61
C SER A 222 -6.69 1.59 11.08
N LEU A 223 -7.99 1.67 11.40
CA LEU A 223 -8.47 1.68 12.78
C LEU A 223 -8.13 0.38 13.52
N GLY A 224 -8.28 -0.76 12.85
CA GLY A 224 -7.85 -2.06 13.36
C GLY A 224 -6.36 -2.09 13.71
N VAL A 225 -5.50 -1.52 12.84
CA VAL A 225 -4.07 -1.33 13.12
C VAL A 225 -3.88 -0.47 14.36
N MET A 226 -4.52 0.71 14.41
CA MET A 226 -4.38 1.66 15.52
C MET A 226 -4.72 1.05 16.89
N TYR A 227 -5.84 0.34 17.00
CA TYR A 227 -6.21 -0.32 18.25
C TYR A 227 -5.29 -1.51 18.58
N ALA A 228 -4.80 -2.24 17.57
CA ALA A 228 -3.88 -3.35 17.77
C ALA A 228 -2.53 -2.90 18.33
N GLU A 229 -2.01 -1.76 17.87
CA GLU A 229 -0.76 -1.15 18.36
C GLU A 229 -0.90 -0.58 19.79
N GLN A 230 -2.12 -0.25 20.22
CA GLN A 230 -2.44 0.12 21.61
C GLN A 230 -2.65 -1.09 22.54
N ASN A 231 -2.50 -2.33 22.04
CA ASN A 231 -2.87 -3.56 22.75
C ASN A 231 -4.35 -3.65 23.14
N LEU A 232 -5.23 -2.95 22.43
CA LEU A 232 -6.68 -3.02 22.59
C LEU A 232 -7.27 -4.09 21.66
N SER A 233 -6.87 -5.34 21.87
CA SER A 233 -7.13 -6.45 20.94
C SER A 233 -8.61 -6.67 20.63
N ASP A 234 -9.52 -6.57 21.62
CA ASP A 234 -10.96 -6.72 21.37
C ASP A 234 -11.53 -5.62 20.46
N LEU A 235 -11.05 -4.37 20.58
CA LEU A 235 -11.46 -3.28 19.69
C LEU A 235 -10.87 -3.47 18.29
N ALA A 236 -9.60 -3.84 18.20
CA ALA A 236 -8.95 -4.14 16.93
C ALA A 236 -9.71 -5.23 16.15
N LEU A 237 -10.09 -6.32 16.83
CA LEU A 237 -10.81 -7.44 16.22
C LEU A 237 -12.19 -7.05 15.67
N ARG A 238 -12.90 -6.08 16.27
CA ARG A 238 -14.17 -5.57 15.72
C ARG A 238 -14.02 -5.03 14.31
N TYR A 239 -12.95 -4.29 14.05
CA TYR A 239 -12.68 -3.74 12.72
C TYR A 239 -12.01 -4.76 11.79
N LEU A 240 -11.03 -5.51 12.28
CA LEU A 240 -10.24 -6.43 11.45
C LEU A 240 -11.07 -7.60 10.92
N SER A 241 -11.97 -8.15 11.74
CA SER A 241 -12.87 -9.25 11.32
C SER A 241 -13.86 -8.81 10.24
N GLU A 242 -14.39 -7.58 10.31
CA GLU A 242 -15.25 -7.04 9.25
C GLU A 242 -14.48 -6.97 7.92
N VAL A 243 -13.24 -6.47 7.96
CA VAL A 243 -12.38 -6.35 6.78
C VAL A 243 -12.02 -7.72 6.21
N SER A 244 -11.61 -8.68 7.03
CA SER A 244 -11.20 -10.01 6.56
C SER A 244 -12.36 -10.85 6.02
N GLN A 245 -13.58 -10.59 6.48
CA GLN A 245 -14.81 -11.21 5.97
C GLN A 245 -15.21 -10.59 4.62
N LYS A 246 -15.22 -9.26 4.51
CA LYS A 246 -15.63 -8.56 3.29
C LYS A 246 -14.57 -8.58 2.18
N ILE A 247 -13.29 -8.61 2.54
CA ILE A 247 -12.16 -8.70 1.62
C ILE A 247 -11.33 -9.95 1.95
N PRO A 248 -11.74 -11.16 1.50
CA PRO A 248 -11.16 -12.42 1.94
C PRO A 248 -9.67 -12.61 1.62
N ASN A 249 -9.13 -11.86 0.66
CA ASN A 249 -7.71 -11.88 0.27
C ASN A 249 -6.88 -10.75 0.92
N HIS A 250 -7.42 -10.04 1.92
CA HIS A 250 -6.72 -8.97 2.63
C HIS A 250 -5.72 -9.54 3.66
N PHE A 251 -4.62 -10.11 3.19
CA PHE A 251 -3.62 -10.80 4.01
C PHE A 251 -3.11 -9.99 5.22
N ARG A 252 -2.98 -8.65 5.10
CA ARG A 252 -2.58 -7.79 6.22
C ARG A 252 -3.60 -7.75 7.36
N ALA A 253 -4.89 -7.76 7.02
CA ALA A 253 -5.98 -7.75 8.00
C ALA A 253 -6.06 -9.11 8.69
N ILE A 254 -5.95 -10.19 7.91
CA ILE A 254 -5.92 -11.57 8.40
C ILE A 254 -4.73 -11.79 9.34
N PHE A 255 -3.54 -11.27 8.99
CA PHE A 255 -2.36 -11.35 9.84
C PHE A 255 -2.58 -10.67 11.20
N LEU A 256 -3.08 -9.44 11.19
CA LEU A 256 -3.37 -8.72 12.42
C LEU A 256 -4.48 -9.40 13.22
N GLU A 257 -5.55 -9.87 12.57
CA GLU A 257 -6.61 -10.60 13.24
C GLU A 257 -6.10 -11.88 13.92
N ALA A 258 -5.21 -12.63 13.25
CA ALA A 258 -4.57 -13.80 13.83
C ALA A 258 -3.69 -13.42 15.03
N ARG A 259 -2.88 -12.36 14.90
CA ARG A 259 -1.99 -11.85 15.95
C ARG A 259 -2.77 -11.43 17.19
N GLU A 260 -3.85 -10.67 17.02
CA GLU A 260 -4.67 -10.21 18.14
C GLU A 260 -5.47 -11.35 18.79
N ASN A 261 -5.95 -12.34 18.01
CA ASN A 261 -6.54 -13.55 18.58
C ASN A 261 -5.53 -14.38 19.40
N LEU A 262 -4.27 -14.47 18.95
CA LEU A 262 -3.21 -15.11 19.72
C LEU A 262 -2.95 -14.39 21.05
N LYS A 263 -2.90 -13.05 21.05
CA LYS A 263 -2.76 -12.26 22.30
C LYS A 263 -3.88 -12.55 23.31
N LEU A 264 -5.10 -12.80 22.82
CA LEU A 264 -6.25 -13.20 23.65
C LEU A 264 -6.29 -14.69 24.02
N GLY A 265 -5.27 -15.47 23.65
CA GLY A 265 -5.21 -16.91 23.93
C GLY A 265 -6.15 -17.77 23.06
N LYS A 266 -6.76 -17.20 22.01
CA LYS A 266 -7.66 -17.90 21.08
C LYS A 266 -6.86 -18.65 19.99
N THR A 267 -5.97 -19.55 20.41
CA THR A 267 -4.95 -20.20 19.56
C THR A 267 -5.52 -20.99 18.39
N LYS A 268 -6.69 -21.64 18.56
CA LYS A 268 -7.35 -22.37 17.46
C LYS A 268 -7.82 -21.45 16.34
N LEU A 269 -8.39 -20.29 16.69
CA LEU A 269 -8.84 -19.30 15.71
C LEU A 269 -7.65 -18.64 15.03
N ALA A 270 -6.62 -18.29 15.81
CA ALA A 270 -5.36 -17.78 15.28
C ALA A 270 -4.73 -18.77 14.28
N ALA A 271 -4.65 -20.07 14.60
CA ALA A 271 -4.15 -21.10 13.71
C ALA A 271 -4.90 -21.14 12.37
N SER A 272 -6.24 -21.10 12.39
CA SER A 272 -7.05 -21.11 11.16
C SER A 272 -6.78 -19.88 10.29
N LEU A 273 -6.66 -18.69 10.90
CA LEU A 273 -6.34 -17.45 10.20
C LEU A 273 -4.90 -17.45 9.65
N ILE A 274 -3.95 -18.03 10.38
CA ILE A 274 -2.55 -18.18 9.96
C ILE A 274 -2.46 -19.06 8.71
N GLU A 275 -3.09 -20.23 8.71
CA GLU A 275 -3.08 -21.14 7.55
C GLU A 275 -3.74 -20.49 6.33
N LYS A 276 -4.90 -19.84 6.52
CA LYS A 276 -5.56 -19.06 5.46
C LYS A 276 -4.62 -17.98 4.92
N GLY A 277 -3.96 -17.25 5.81
CA GLY A 277 -3.01 -16.19 5.46
C GLY A 277 -1.81 -16.69 4.67
N LEU A 278 -1.23 -17.84 5.04
CA LEU A 278 -0.12 -18.47 4.32
C LEU A 278 -0.52 -18.89 2.90
N VAL A 279 -1.70 -19.48 2.72
CA VAL A 279 -2.22 -19.84 1.39
C VAL A 279 -2.35 -18.60 0.51
N ILE A 280 -3.00 -17.54 1.02
CA ILE A 280 -3.16 -16.29 0.28
C ILE A 280 -1.80 -15.66 -0.04
N CYS A 281 -0.86 -15.64 0.91
CA CYS A 281 0.46 -15.05 0.67
C CYS A 281 1.24 -15.86 -0.35
N ASN A 282 1.12 -17.18 -0.37
CA ASN A 282 1.75 -18.02 -1.38
C ASN A 282 1.16 -17.76 -2.78
N GLU A 283 -0.17 -17.71 -2.90
CA GLU A 283 -0.88 -17.43 -4.16
C GLU A 283 -0.58 -16.04 -4.71
N LEU A 284 -0.45 -15.05 -3.82
CA LEU A 284 -0.10 -13.67 -4.16
C LEU A 284 1.42 -13.43 -4.20
N GLU A 285 2.22 -14.48 -3.97
CA GLU A 285 3.68 -14.53 -3.74
C GLU A 285 4.23 -13.39 -2.83
N GLN A 286 3.48 -13.05 -1.78
CA GLN A 286 3.78 -12.01 -0.80
C GLN A 286 4.83 -12.49 0.22
N LYS A 287 6.10 -12.51 -0.22
CA LYS A 287 7.22 -13.05 0.57
C LYS A 287 7.41 -12.40 1.95
N GLU A 288 7.19 -11.09 2.05
CA GLU A 288 7.23 -10.38 3.34
C GLU A 288 6.25 -11.02 4.35
N TYR A 289 5.01 -11.22 3.93
CA TYR A 289 3.97 -11.75 4.82
C TYR A 289 4.04 -13.27 5.00
N GLU A 290 4.60 -14.03 4.06
CA GLU A 290 4.96 -15.43 4.30
C GLU A 290 5.87 -15.56 5.53
N HIS A 291 6.87 -14.69 5.68
CA HIS A 291 7.74 -14.66 6.86
C HIS A 291 6.98 -14.26 8.13
N HIS A 292 6.16 -13.20 8.08
CA HIS A 292 5.35 -12.76 9.22
C HIS A 292 4.42 -13.88 9.73
N PHE A 293 3.70 -14.56 8.84
CA PHE A 293 2.82 -15.67 9.19
C PHE A 293 3.59 -16.89 9.71
N THR A 294 4.73 -17.22 9.12
CA THR A 294 5.56 -18.35 9.59
C THR A 294 6.06 -18.13 11.01
N ILE A 295 6.50 -16.91 11.33
CA ILE A 295 6.91 -16.54 12.70
C ILE A 295 5.70 -16.61 13.65
N LEU A 296 4.55 -16.07 13.24
CA LEU A 296 3.32 -16.10 14.04
C LEU A 296 2.83 -17.53 14.29
N LYS A 297 3.01 -18.44 13.32
CA LYS A 297 2.73 -19.87 13.45
C LYS A 297 3.55 -20.49 14.59
N GLY A 298 4.87 -20.31 14.57
CA GLY A 298 5.75 -20.81 15.64
C GLY A 298 5.38 -20.24 17.02
N MET A 299 5.01 -18.96 17.08
CA MET A 299 4.51 -18.33 18.32
C MET A 299 3.19 -18.95 18.80
N ASN A 300 2.25 -19.23 17.89
CA ASN A 300 0.96 -19.83 18.22
C ASN A 300 1.08 -21.30 18.65
N GLU A 301 2.00 -22.04 18.05
CA GLU A 301 2.32 -23.43 18.42
C GLU A 301 3.17 -23.52 19.70
N ASN A 302 3.67 -22.39 20.19
CA ASN A 302 4.55 -22.27 21.36
C ASN A 302 5.77 -23.20 21.28
N VAL A 303 6.40 -23.24 20.10
CA VAL A 303 7.66 -23.95 19.84
C VAL A 303 8.79 -23.47 20.75
N SER A 304 9.91 -24.20 20.83
CA SER A 304 11.07 -23.76 21.63
C SER A 304 11.69 -22.48 21.06
N ALA A 305 12.49 -21.77 21.85
CA ALA A 305 13.20 -20.60 21.34
C ALA A 305 14.13 -20.94 20.16
N GLU A 306 14.79 -22.11 20.17
CA GLU A 306 15.63 -22.57 19.07
C GLU A 306 14.84 -22.86 17.79
N GLU A 307 13.66 -23.47 17.90
CA GLU A 307 12.79 -23.71 16.74
C GLU A 307 12.24 -22.38 16.18
N LEU A 308 11.88 -21.45 17.07
CA LEU A 308 11.42 -20.11 16.67
C LEU A 308 12.57 -19.29 16.03
N GLU A 309 13.80 -19.44 16.51
CA GLU A 309 15.00 -18.80 15.97
C GLU A 309 15.20 -19.15 14.49
N LEU A 310 14.90 -20.38 14.07
CA LEU A 310 15.00 -20.78 12.66
C LEU A 310 14.04 -19.99 11.75
N ALA A 311 12.81 -19.78 12.21
CA ALA A 311 11.81 -19.00 11.46
C ALA A 311 12.17 -17.51 11.44
N ILE A 312 12.54 -16.96 12.60
CA ILE A 312 12.89 -15.54 12.76
C ILE A 312 14.17 -15.20 11.98
N SER A 313 15.19 -16.06 12.00
CA SER A 313 16.45 -15.82 11.26
C SER A 313 16.23 -15.72 9.76
N LYS A 314 15.37 -16.58 9.19
CA LYS A 314 14.96 -16.48 7.77
C LYS A 314 14.25 -15.16 7.48
N GLY A 315 13.32 -14.76 8.36
CA GLY A 315 12.63 -13.46 8.25
C GLY A 315 13.60 -12.29 8.34
N ILE A 316 14.49 -12.26 9.32
CA ILE A 316 15.50 -11.22 9.52
C ILE A 316 16.41 -11.08 8.28
N SER A 317 16.83 -12.19 7.68
CA SER A 317 17.61 -12.16 6.44
C SER A 317 16.86 -11.44 5.32
N PHE A 318 15.58 -11.80 5.10
CA PHE A 318 14.73 -11.15 4.11
C PHE A 318 14.53 -9.66 4.42
N PHE A 319 14.11 -9.31 5.65
CA PHE A 319 13.82 -7.93 6.04
C PHE A 319 15.06 -7.01 5.92
N ASN A 320 16.26 -7.52 6.21
CA ASN A 320 17.50 -6.79 5.97
C ASN A 320 17.75 -6.52 4.49
N GLU A 321 17.55 -7.53 3.63
CA GLU A 321 17.75 -7.39 2.19
C GLU A 321 16.84 -6.33 1.56
N VAL A 322 15.58 -6.29 2.00
CA VAL A 322 14.59 -5.31 1.51
C VAL A 322 14.61 -3.98 2.27
N GLY A 323 15.38 -3.88 3.36
CA GLY A 323 15.58 -2.65 4.13
C GLY A 323 14.52 -2.34 5.21
N LEU A 324 13.72 -3.33 5.61
CA LEU A 324 12.66 -3.23 6.62
C LEU A 324 13.20 -3.44 8.05
N TRP A 325 14.06 -2.52 8.50
CA TRP A 325 14.76 -2.60 9.78
C TRP A 325 13.84 -2.69 11.02
N GLN A 326 12.65 -2.08 10.99
CA GLN A 326 11.69 -2.13 12.10
C GLN A 326 11.27 -3.56 12.44
N TYR A 327 11.06 -4.41 11.42
CA TYR A 327 10.69 -5.80 11.64
C TYR A 327 11.86 -6.65 12.14
N VAL A 328 13.09 -6.32 11.73
CA VAL A 328 14.29 -6.96 12.29
C VAL A 328 14.37 -6.69 13.79
N GLN A 329 14.18 -5.42 14.19
CA GLN A 329 14.15 -5.05 15.60
C GLN A 329 13.02 -5.78 16.35
N GLU A 330 11.78 -5.69 15.87
CA GLU A 330 10.60 -6.29 16.53
C GLU A 330 10.78 -7.79 16.76
N TYR A 331 11.22 -8.52 15.74
CA TYR A 331 11.38 -9.98 15.85
C TYR A 331 12.59 -10.39 16.68
N ALA A 332 13.69 -9.63 16.63
CA ALA A 332 14.82 -9.85 17.52
C ALA A 332 14.40 -9.68 18.98
N GLU A 333 13.65 -8.63 19.32
CA GLU A 333 13.14 -8.39 20.67
C GLU A 333 12.18 -9.51 21.13
N LYS A 334 11.27 -9.96 20.26
CA LYS A 334 10.37 -11.08 20.57
C LYS A 334 11.12 -12.38 20.86
N LEU A 335 12.15 -12.69 20.06
CA LEU A 335 12.98 -13.87 20.27
C LEU A 335 13.82 -13.76 21.55
N ALA A 336 14.36 -12.58 21.83
CA ALA A 336 15.11 -12.29 23.05
C ALA A 336 14.26 -12.55 24.31
N VAL A 337 13.00 -12.10 24.30
CA VAL A 337 12.04 -12.34 25.39
C VAL A 337 11.72 -13.83 25.55
N LYS A 338 11.59 -14.58 24.45
CA LYS A 338 11.34 -16.03 24.49
C LYS A 338 12.53 -16.79 25.09
N TYR A 339 13.75 -16.50 24.65
CA TYR A 339 14.97 -17.07 25.27
C TYR A 339 15.12 -16.71 26.74
N HIS A 340 14.76 -15.48 27.13
CA HIS A 340 14.78 -15.08 28.53
C HIS A 340 13.84 -15.94 29.39
N ARG A 341 12.61 -16.15 28.91
CA ARG A 341 11.59 -16.98 29.59
C ARG A 341 12.00 -18.45 29.71
N GLU A 342 12.80 -18.95 28.77
CA GLU A 342 13.34 -20.31 28.77
C GLU A 342 14.68 -20.44 29.53
N GLY A 343 15.17 -19.35 30.13
CA GLY A 343 16.38 -19.34 30.97
C GLY A 343 17.70 -19.16 30.21
N ASN A 344 17.66 -19.00 28.89
CA ASN A 344 18.85 -18.79 28.06
C ASN A 344 19.22 -17.29 27.99
N SER A 345 19.87 -16.81 29.05
CA SER A 345 20.23 -15.39 29.20
C SER A 345 21.25 -14.90 28.16
N MET A 346 22.14 -15.78 27.67
CA MET A 346 23.15 -15.44 26.68
C MET A 346 22.51 -15.09 25.34
N LYS A 347 21.73 -16.02 24.77
CA LYS A 347 20.98 -15.79 23.52
C LYS A 347 20.00 -14.64 23.64
N SER A 348 19.33 -14.52 24.79
CA SER A 348 18.45 -13.37 25.06
C SER A 348 19.20 -12.03 24.91
N SER A 349 20.37 -11.90 25.55
CA SER A 349 21.19 -10.69 25.45
C SER A 349 21.69 -10.43 24.02
N GLU A 350 22.07 -11.46 23.27
CA GLU A 350 22.50 -11.33 21.88
C GLU A 350 21.40 -10.73 21.00
N TYR A 351 20.16 -11.24 21.11
CA TYR A 351 19.03 -10.76 20.32
C TYR A 351 18.55 -9.37 20.76
N PHE A 352 18.58 -9.03 22.05
CA PHE A 352 18.34 -7.64 22.48
C PHE A 352 19.39 -6.69 21.91
N TYR A 353 20.67 -7.09 21.88
CA TYR A 353 21.73 -6.29 21.30
C TYR A 353 21.58 -6.13 19.78
N LEU A 354 21.11 -7.16 19.07
CA LEU A 354 20.73 -7.06 17.65
C LEU A 354 19.62 -6.03 17.45
N GLY A 355 18.55 -6.10 18.24
CA GLY A 355 17.45 -5.11 18.19
C GLY A 355 17.96 -3.68 18.42
N TYR A 356 18.84 -3.49 19.40
CA TYR A 356 19.49 -2.20 19.67
C TYR A 356 20.29 -1.68 18.46
N LYS A 357 21.10 -2.52 17.81
CA LYS A 357 21.88 -2.14 16.62
C LYS A 357 21.01 -1.68 15.46
N GLU A 358 19.89 -2.37 15.21
CA GLU A 358 18.97 -1.99 14.13
C GLU A 358 18.25 -0.67 14.43
N LYS A 359 17.94 -0.39 15.69
CA LYS A 359 17.43 0.91 16.13
C LYS A 359 18.43 2.04 15.84
N GLU A 360 19.73 1.84 16.11
CA GLU A 360 20.77 2.82 15.79
C GLU A 360 20.89 3.05 14.28
N LYS A 361 20.85 1.98 13.46
CA LYS A 361 20.84 2.12 12.00
C LYS A 361 19.61 2.86 11.48
N GLY A 362 18.45 2.60 12.07
CA GLY A 362 17.21 3.33 11.77
C GLY A 362 17.37 4.83 12.02
N PHE A 363 17.97 5.20 13.15
CA PHE A 363 18.29 6.59 13.48
C PHE A 363 19.27 7.23 12.48
N GLN A 364 20.34 6.52 12.10
CA GLN A 364 21.33 7.02 11.13
C GLN A 364 20.72 7.29 9.74
N LYS A 365 19.71 6.52 9.31
CA LYS A 365 19.01 6.77 8.04
C LYS A 365 18.17 8.04 8.04
N GLY A 366 17.73 8.50 9.21
CA GLY A 366 16.98 9.75 9.39
C GLY A 366 17.85 10.96 9.75
N ALA A 367 19.15 10.75 10.00
CA ALA A 367 20.07 11.83 10.35
C ALA A 367 20.38 12.72 9.12
N LEU A 368 20.56 14.02 9.36
CA LEU A 368 21.00 14.98 8.34
C LEU A 368 22.34 14.50 7.76
N LYS A 369 22.43 14.47 6.43
CA LYS A 369 23.66 14.17 5.69
C LYS A 369 24.47 15.43 5.44
#